data_AF-A0A2E8ST99-F1
#
_entry.id   AF-A0A2E8ST99-F1
#
_cell.length_a   1.000
_cell.length_b   1.000
_cell.length_c   1.000
_cell.angle_alpha   90.00
_cell.angle_beta   90.00
_cell.angle_gamma   90.00
#
_symmetry.space_group_name_H-M   'P 1'
#
loop_
_entity.id
_entity.type
_entity.pdbx_description
1 polymer ?
#
loop_
_entity_poly.entity_id
_entity_poly.type
_entity_poly.pdbx_seq_one_letter_code
_entity_poly.pdbx_strand_id
1 'polypeptide(L)'
;MTGPLHAHHEFDFGEDGLFLDPYGVPCAMFGVVEFQDFWNTVDAVYESPLGRKLIYAAADAEEYLLHRHPDFQFGRWFGKKRVLDRLNARWATMGWGLLSESQIRSPVHDALTVGFALAHSEHLDQERYELGWRQVHAEEIRLELRPKEHASMVDVQAAPPMDGAWHQPAVSNVVALELELRKIGFFLGQERSFFLPIHVLRYLSKELNGRPISALQSFQISGGSSSVDDVFVSMAHGMAVAFDRSDFPVYLRTSSDWQGILDERFHRRGWGTVNVLQSILDHDAATVFEVASPIPALVAGALVGMWQRGHGLRANVYLQFEDGKAILTMKKQTVDYEVKS
;
A
#
# COMPACT_ATOMS: atom_id res chain seq x y z
N MET A 1 30.86 14.99 5.40
CA MET A 1 30.89 13.95 4.35
C MET A 1 30.38 12.67 4.98
N THR A 2 29.09 12.41 4.83
CA THR A 2 28.45 11.16 5.26
C THR A 2 28.29 10.32 4.00
N GLY A 3 28.91 9.14 3.95
CA GLY A 3 28.66 8.16 2.88
C GLY A 3 27.18 7.76 2.84
N PRO A 4 26.73 7.00 1.83
CA PRO A 4 25.35 6.54 1.77
C PRO A 4 25.08 5.75 3.06
N LEU A 5 24.26 6.31 3.94
CA LEU A 5 23.67 5.56 5.04
C LEU A 5 22.89 4.44 4.36
N HIS A 6 23.26 3.18 4.60
CA HIS A 6 22.50 2.05 4.07
C HIS A 6 21.21 1.90 4.91
N ALA A 7 20.28 2.87 4.89
CA ALA A 7 19.14 2.89 5.82
C ALA A 7 18.18 1.70 5.68
N HIS A 8 18.33 0.90 4.62
CA HIS A 8 17.47 -0.25 4.33
C HIS A 8 18.18 -1.61 4.37
N HIS A 9 19.42 -1.68 4.89
CA HIS A 9 20.15 -2.97 4.99
C HIS A 9 19.52 -3.97 5.97
N GLU A 10 18.69 -3.49 6.90
CA GLU A 10 17.96 -4.32 7.87
C GLU A 10 16.61 -4.80 7.31
N PHE A 11 16.23 -4.42 6.09
CA PHE A 11 15.02 -4.94 5.43
C PHE A 11 15.34 -6.26 4.73
N ASP A 12 14.37 -7.16 4.72
CA ASP A 12 14.43 -8.38 3.91
C ASP A 12 13.65 -8.16 2.62
N PHE A 13 14.34 -8.14 1.49
CA PHE A 13 13.76 -8.02 0.15
C PHE A 13 13.73 -9.39 -0.54
N GLY A 14 12.62 -10.13 -0.39
CA GLY A 14 12.50 -11.49 -0.90
C GLY A 14 12.34 -11.58 -2.43
N GLU A 15 12.88 -12.66 -3.02
CA GLU A 15 12.73 -13.00 -4.45
C GLU A 15 11.27 -13.35 -4.84
N ASP A 16 10.40 -13.59 -3.86
CA ASP A 16 8.95 -13.73 -4.05
C ASP A 16 8.22 -12.37 -4.12
N GLY A 17 8.95 -11.26 -4.09
CA GLY A 17 8.40 -9.91 -4.12
C GLY A 17 7.73 -9.51 -2.81
N LEU A 18 7.97 -10.23 -1.70
CA LEU A 18 7.55 -9.84 -0.36
C LEU A 18 8.68 -9.10 0.34
N PHE A 19 8.39 -7.90 0.84
CA PHE A 19 9.34 -7.13 1.63
C PHE A 19 8.95 -7.16 3.10
N LEU A 20 9.93 -7.43 3.97
CA LEU A 20 9.77 -7.31 5.41
C LEU A 20 10.61 -6.13 5.92
N ASP A 21 10.01 -5.34 6.80
CA ASP A 21 10.75 -4.32 7.52
C ASP A 21 11.69 -4.95 8.58
N PRO A 22 12.55 -4.16 9.24
CA PRO A 22 13.52 -4.67 10.24
C PRO A 22 12.90 -5.40 11.43
N TYR A 23 11.57 -5.35 11.58
CA TYR A 23 10.81 -5.97 12.66
C TYR A 23 9.98 -7.16 12.15
N GLY A 24 10.22 -7.61 10.91
CA GLY A 24 9.53 -8.73 10.28
C GLY A 24 8.11 -8.40 9.83
N VAL A 25 7.73 -7.13 9.74
CA VAL A 25 6.38 -6.74 9.28
C VAL A 25 6.36 -6.62 7.76
N PRO A 26 5.41 -7.28 7.08
CA PRO A 26 5.22 -7.10 5.64
C PRO A 26 4.95 -5.64 5.28
N CYS A 27 5.69 -5.14 4.30
CA CYS A 27 5.56 -3.77 3.80
C CYS A 27 5.61 -3.74 2.27
N ALA A 28 5.05 -2.69 1.70
CA ALA A 28 5.10 -2.43 0.26
C ALA A 28 5.56 -0.98 0.04
N MET A 29 6.36 -0.77 -1.00
CA MET A 29 6.91 0.53 -1.36
C MET A 29 5.96 1.27 -2.31
N PHE A 30 5.64 2.52 -1.98
CA PHE A 30 4.76 3.39 -2.76
C PHE A 30 5.45 4.69 -3.14
N GLY A 31 5.07 5.25 -4.29
CA GLY A 31 5.38 6.64 -4.61
C GLY A 31 4.43 7.57 -3.85
N VAL A 32 4.93 8.71 -3.35
CA VAL A 32 4.09 9.68 -2.61
C VAL A 32 2.91 10.16 -3.45
N VAL A 33 3.15 10.54 -4.71
CA VAL A 33 2.10 11.04 -5.62
C VAL A 33 1.13 9.92 -6.00
N GLU A 34 1.67 8.74 -6.34
CA GLU A 34 0.88 7.55 -6.67
C GLU A 34 -0.08 7.17 -5.55
N PHE A 35 0.39 7.13 -4.29
CA PHE A 35 -0.48 6.80 -3.16
C PHE A 35 -1.55 7.88 -2.92
N GLN A 36 -1.19 9.15 -3.08
CA GLN A 36 -2.16 10.25 -2.97
C GLN A 36 -3.27 10.15 -4.03
N ASP A 37 -2.91 9.87 -5.28
CA ASP A 37 -3.88 9.66 -6.36
C ASP A 37 -4.77 8.45 -6.08
N PHE A 38 -4.17 7.34 -5.66
CA PHE A 38 -4.90 6.14 -5.24
C PHE A 38 -5.93 6.47 -4.16
N TRP A 39 -5.50 7.10 -3.06
CA TRP A 39 -6.38 7.37 -1.94
C TRP A 39 -7.49 8.36 -2.30
N ASN A 40 -7.17 9.43 -3.03
CA ASN A 40 -8.17 10.40 -3.49
C ASN A 40 -9.23 9.75 -4.38
N THR A 41 -8.83 8.81 -5.25
CA THR A 41 -9.80 8.06 -6.05
C THR A 41 -10.63 7.11 -5.20
N VAL A 42 -10.03 6.40 -4.24
CA VAL A 42 -10.79 5.54 -3.33
C VAL A 42 -11.80 6.35 -2.52
N ASP A 43 -11.40 7.46 -1.90
CA ASP A 43 -12.31 8.31 -1.12
C ASP A 43 -13.49 8.83 -1.96
N ALA A 44 -13.23 9.23 -3.21
CA ALA A 44 -14.24 9.78 -4.11
C ALA A 44 -15.31 8.76 -4.58
N VAL A 45 -15.06 7.45 -4.47
CA VAL A 45 -16.06 6.44 -4.88
C VAL A 45 -17.04 6.11 -3.78
N TYR A 46 -16.72 6.33 -2.51
CA TYR A 46 -17.64 6.04 -1.41
C TYR A 46 -18.70 7.15 -1.29
N GLU A 47 -19.94 6.77 -0.97
CA GLU A 47 -21.05 7.74 -0.85
C GLU A 47 -20.90 8.73 0.31
N SER A 48 -20.02 8.40 1.26
CA SER A 48 -19.67 9.26 2.39
C SER A 48 -18.16 9.41 2.48
N PRO A 49 -17.63 10.61 2.78
CA PRO A 49 -16.20 10.81 2.95
C PRO A 49 -15.61 9.81 3.95
N LEU A 50 -14.52 9.16 3.59
CA LEU A 50 -13.84 8.19 4.43
C LEU A 50 -13.16 8.88 5.62
N GLY A 51 -12.88 10.19 5.51
CA GLY A 51 -12.47 11.03 6.63
C GLY A 51 -11.28 10.46 7.41
N ARG A 52 -11.49 10.11 8.69
CA ARG A 52 -10.43 9.60 9.58
C ARG A 52 -10.14 8.10 9.43
N LYS A 53 -10.78 7.37 8.51
CA LYS A 53 -10.60 5.92 8.38
C LYS A 53 -9.16 5.52 8.05
N LEU A 54 -8.49 6.24 7.15
CA LEU A 54 -7.08 5.99 6.84
C LEU A 54 -6.15 6.32 8.02
N ILE A 55 -6.47 7.39 8.78
CA ILE A 55 -5.72 7.76 10.00
C ILE A 55 -5.76 6.61 11.01
N TYR A 56 -6.96 6.08 11.29
CA TYR A 56 -7.12 5.03 12.29
C TYR A 56 -6.57 3.68 11.81
N ALA A 57 -6.70 3.35 10.52
CA ALA A 57 -6.07 2.17 9.95
C ALA A 57 -4.53 2.23 10.06
N ALA A 58 -3.93 3.41 9.86
CA ALA A 58 -2.49 3.64 10.05
C ALA A 58 -2.08 3.52 11.53
N ALA A 59 -2.86 4.11 12.43
CA ALA A 59 -2.61 4.04 13.87
C ALA A 59 -2.71 2.59 14.39
N ASP A 60 -3.79 1.88 14.06
CA ASP A 60 -4.02 0.48 14.49
C ASP A 60 -2.92 -0.45 13.99
N ALA A 61 -2.47 -0.28 12.74
CA ALA A 61 -1.39 -1.08 12.17
C ALA A 61 -0.05 -0.87 12.89
N GLU A 62 0.26 0.37 13.26
CA GLU A 62 1.49 0.69 13.98
C GLU A 62 1.40 0.26 15.44
N GLU A 63 0.27 0.51 16.13
CA GLU A 63 0.01 0.01 17.49
C GLU A 63 0.17 -1.51 17.58
N TYR A 64 -0.31 -2.24 16.57
CA TYR A 64 -0.14 -3.70 16.48
C TYR A 64 1.32 -4.13 16.54
N LEU A 65 2.21 -3.44 15.82
CA LEU A 65 3.64 -3.71 15.88
C LEU A 65 4.22 -3.29 17.25
N LEU A 66 3.96 -2.06 17.69
CA LEU A 66 4.57 -1.49 18.90
C LEU A 66 4.23 -2.31 20.15
N HIS A 67 3.04 -2.91 20.19
CA HIS A 67 2.61 -3.75 21.30
C HIS A 67 3.25 -5.14 21.29
N ARG A 68 3.59 -5.70 20.13
CA ARG A 68 4.05 -7.10 20.03
C ARG A 68 5.55 -7.26 19.93
N HIS A 69 6.26 -6.28 19.36
CA HIS A 69 7.69 -6.43 19.13
C HIS A 69 8.50 -6.05 20.39
N PRO A 70 9.46 -6.89 20.84
CA PRO A 70 10.23 -6.65 22.06
C PRO A 70 11.01 -5.33 22.10
N ASP A 71 11.43 -4.82 20.94
CA ASP A 71 12.22 -3.59 20.86
C ASP A 71 11.44 -2.33 21.25
N PHE A 72 10.11 -2.35 21.13
CA PHE A 72 9.24 -1.23 21.51
C PHE A 72 8.72 -1.35 22.95
N GLN A 73 9.05 -2.42 23.67
CA GLN A 73 8.65 -2.59 25.06
C GLN A 73 9.52 -1.75 26.00
N PHE A 74 8.89 -1.16 27.02
CA PHE A 74 9.61 -0.40 28.04
C PHE A 74 10.36 -1.34 28.99
N GLY A 75 11.69 -1.21 29.04
CA GLY A 75 12.52 -1.90 30.04
C GLY A 75 12.39 -1.26 31.44
N ARG A 76 12.95 -1.94 32.46
CA ARG A 76 12.87 -1.51 33.88
C ARG A 76 13.56 -0.16 34.17
N TRP A 77 14.56 0.24 33.39
CA TRP A 77 15.32 1.49 33.57
C TRP A 77 15.68 2.09 32.20
N PHE A 78 15.50 3.41 32.04
CA PHE A 78 15.81 4.17 30.80
C PHE A 78 15.12 3.67 29.50
N GLY A 79 14.03 2.90 29.62
CA GLY A 79 13.33 2.30 28.48
C GLY A 79 12.75 3.32 27.50
N LYS A 80 12.21 4.45 27.99
CA LYS A 80 11.53 5.44 27.15
C LYS A 80 12.46 6.09 26.11
N LYS A 81 13.69 6.43 26.49
CA LYS A 81 14.67 6.99 25.54
C LYS A 81 15.02 5.99 24.43
N ARG A 82 15.28 4.73 24.80
CA ARG A 82 15.54 3.65 23.83
C ARG A 82 14.37 3.47 22.86
N VAL A 83 13.14 3.41 23.38
CA VAL A 83 11.93 3.28 22.56
C VAL A 83 11.78 4.49 21.63
N LEU A 84 11.98 5.71 22.12
CA LEU A 84 11.96 6.93 21.30
C LEU A 84 13.00 6.87 20.17
N ASP A 85 14.24 6.46 20.46
CA ASP A 85 15.28 6.32 19.44
C ASP A 85 14.89 5.27 18.37
N ARG A 86 14.26 4.16 18.77
CA ARG A 86 13.74 3.13 17.86
C ARG A 86 12.57 3.61 17.01
N LEU A 87 11.63 4.36 17.60
CA LEU A 87 10.51 4.97 16.87
C LEU A 87 11.01 5.98 15.83
N ASN A 88 11.97 6.84 16.20
CA ASN A 88 12.59 7.78 15.29
C ASN A 88 13.34 7.09 14.15
N ALA A 89 14.09 6.02 14.46
CA ALA A 89 14.75 5.21 13.45
C ALA A 89 13.74 4.59 12.48
N ARG A 90 12.68 3.95 13.01
CA ARG A 90 11.60 3.37 12.21
C ARG A 90 10.93 4.41 11.31
N TRP A 91 10.59 5.58 11.85
CA TRP A 91 10.00 6.67 11.09
C TRP A 91 10.85 7.06 9.88
N ALA A 92 12.16 7.22 10.11
CA ALA A 92 13.11 7.59 9.08
C ALA A 92 13.29 6.47 8.04
N THR A 93 13.45 5.21 8.46
CA THR A 93 13.66 4.07 7.55
C THR A 93 12.41 3.73 6.74
N MET A 94 11.22 4.00 7.27
CA MET A 94 9.97 3.82 6.52
C MET A 94 9.67 4.99 5.56
N GLY A 95 10.43 6.09 5.68
CA GLY A 95 10.32 7.23 4.77
C GLY A 95 9.17 8.18 5.06
N TRP A 96 8.57 8.14 6.26
CA TRP A 96 7.32 8.88 6.60
C TRP A 96 7.45 10.41 6.73
N GLY A 97 8.59 10.97 6.35
CA GLY A 97 8.89 12.40 6.44
C GLY A 97 9.75 12.73 7.66
N LEU A 98 9.56 13.91 8.24
CA LEU A 98 10.34 14.38 9.39
C LEU A 98 9.41 14.65 10.58
N LEU A 99 9.48 13.81 11.61
CA LEU A 99 8.73 13.98 12.85
C LEU A 99 9.49 14.84 13.86
N SER A 100 8.76 15.72 14.51
CA SER A 100 9.13 16.44 15.73
C SER A 100 7.91 16.46 16.67
N GLU A 101 8.09 16.90 17.93
CA GLU A 101 7.09 16.73 19.01
C GLU A 101 5.62 17.01 18.63
N SER A 102 5.36 18.08 17.87
CA SER A 102 4.00 18.47 17.45
C SER A 102 3.91 18.84 15.97
N GLN A 103 4.93 18.48 15.18
CA GLN A 103 5.03 18.90 13.79
C GLN A 103 5.61 17.77 12.94
N ILE A 104 4.97 17.54 11.80
CA ILE A 104 5.43 16.68 10.73
C ILE A 104 5.81 17.58 9.54
N ARG A 105 7.04 17.46 9.04
CA ARG A 105 7.47 18.13 7.81
C ARG A 105 7.66 17.12 6.68
N SER A 106 7.34 17.56 5.47
CA SER A 106 7.33 16.75 4.26
C SER A 106 6.62 15.41 4.53
N PRO A 107 5.33 15.39 4.90
CA PRO A 107 4.61 14.12 5.09
C PRO A 107 4.62 13.28 3.81
N VAL A 108 4.44 11.96 3.95
CA VAL A 108 4.25 11.06 2.78
C VAL A 108 2.81 11.06 2.30
N HIS A 109 1.90 11.23 3.24
CA HIS A 109 0.47 11.44 3.06
C HIS A 109 -0.05 11.98 4.39
N ASP A 110 -0.98 12.93 4.37
CA ASP A 110 -1.47 13.59 5.58
C ASP A 110 -2.07 12.60 6.58
N ALA A 111 -3.05 11.80 6.16
CA ALA A 111 -3.73 10.82 7.00
C ALA A 111 -2.79 9.73 7.54
N LEU A 112 -1.95 9.13 6.69
CA LEU A 112 -1.01 8.09 7.12
C LEU A 112 -0.05 8.61 8.20
N THR A 113 0.60 9.74 7.90
CA THR A 113 1.67 10.27 8.74
C THR A 113 1.13 10.74 10.09
N VAL A 114 -0.08 11.32 10.09
CA VAL A 114 -0.81 11.66 11.32
C VAL A 114 -1.18 10.41 12.12
N GLY A 115 -1.64 9.34 11.47
CA GLY A 115 -1.98 8.07 12.13
C GLY A 115 -0.77 7.40 12.78
N PHE A 116 0.37 7.34 12.09
CA PHE A 116 1.61 6.80 12.65
C PHE A 116 2.11 7.65 13.82
N ALA A 117 2.06 8.99 13.71
CA ALA A 117 2.46 9.88 14.79
C ALA A 117 1.56 9.72 16.02
N LEU A 118 0.24 9.54 15.82
CA LEU A 118 -0.69 9.25 16.91
C LEU A 118 -0.28 7.98 17.66
N ALA A 119 -0.05 6.88 16.95
CA ALA A 119 0.37 5.62 17.55
C ALA A 119 1.70 5.76 18.33
N HIS A 120 2.66 6.52 17.78
CA HIS A 120 3.94 6.78 18.46
C HIS A 120 3.75 7.58 19.75
N SER A 121 2.94 8.64 19.72
CA SER A 121 2.65 9.46 20.90
C SER A 121 1.90 8.67 21.97
N GLU A 122 0.83 7.97 21.62
CA GLU A 122 0.05 7.17 22.56
C GLU A 122 0.90 6.04 23.18
N HIS A 123 1.79 5.42 22.39
CA HIS A 123 2.72 4.41 22.89
C HIS A 123 3.76 5.00 23.84
N LEU A 124 4.35 6.15 23.52
CA LEU A 124 5.38 6.78 24.37
C LEU A 124 4.85 7.29 25.71
N ASP A 125 3.62 7.80 25.70
CA ASP A 125 3.00 8.41 26.87
C ASP A 125 2.08 7.43 27.62
N GLN A 126 1.80 6.26 27.03
CA GLN A 126 0.90 5.23 27.58
C GLN A 126 -0.48 5.81 27.91
N GLU A 127 -0.95 6.72 27.04
CA GLU A 127 -2.17 7.50 27.20
C GLU A 127 -2.89 7.62 25.85
N ARG A 128 -4.22 7.69 25.85
CA ARG A 128 -5.02 7.92 24.65
C ARG A 128 -5.23 9.41 24.40
N TYR A 129 -5.14 9.83 23.15
CA TYR A 129 -5.31 11.21 22.72
C TYR A 129 -6.61 11.42 21.95
N GLU A 130 -7.20 12.61 22.14
CA GLU A 130 -8.06 13.23 21.16
C GLU A 130 -7.17 13.92 20.12
N LEU A 131 -7.21 13.37 18.91
CA LEU A 131 -6.43 13.86 17.79
C LEU A 131 -7.14 15.05 17.10
N GLY A 132 -6.51 16.21 17.18
CA GLY A 132 -6.64 17.31 16.23
C GLY A 132 -5.40 17.39 15.34
N TRP A 133 -5.56 17.81 14.09
CA TRP A 133 -4.45 18.10 13.21
C TRP A 133 -4.81 19.22 12.24
N ARG A 134 -3.80 19.97 11.80
CA ARG A 134 -3.95 21.06 10.84
C ARG A 134 -2.86 20.99 9.78
N GLN A 135 -3.26 20.84 8.51
CA GLN A 135 -2.38 21.09 7.38
C GLN A 135 -2.09 22.59 7.31
N VAL A 136 -0.85 23.00 7.57
CA VAL A 136 -0.45 24.42 7.46
C VAL A 136 -0.19 24.77 6.00
N HIS A 137 0.52 23.89 5.30
CA HIS A 137 0.73 23.89 3.84
C HIS A 137 1.12 22.47 3.41
N ALA A 138 1.27 22.20 2.11
CA ALA A 138 1.53 20.84 1.58
C ALA A 138 2.67 20.09 2.30
N GLU A 139 3.75 20.79 2.67
CA GLU A 139 4.90 20.19 3.37
C GLU A 139 4.89 20.28 4.91
N GLU A 140 3.82 20.76 5.56
CA GLU A 140 3.79 20.90 7.02
C GLU A 140 2.42 20.58 7.62
N ILE A 141 2.41 19.66 8.59
CA ILE A 141 1.27 19.33 9.45
C ILE A 141 1.63 19.66 10.89
N ARG A 142 0.68 20.24 11.62
CA ARG A 142 0.74 20.39 13.07
C ARG A 142 -0.24 19.46 13.76
N LEU A 143 0.23 18.79 14.80
CA LEU A 143 -0.54 17.87 15.63
C LEU A 143 -1.02 18.61 16.88
N GLU A 144 -2.28 18.38 17.23
CA GLU A 144 -2.91 18.88 18.44
C GLU A 144 -3.43 17.66 19.23
N LEU A 145 -2.59 17.14 20.12
CA LEU A 145 -2.90 15.98 20.94
C LEU A 145 -3.39 16.44 22.31
N ARG A 146 -4.63 16.07 22.67
CA ARG A 146 -5.21 16.36 23.98
C ARG A 146 -5.50 15.05 24.71
N PRO A 147 -4.97 14.84 25.93
CA PRO A 147 -5.29 13.65 26.72
C PRO A 147 -6.80 13.40 26.79
N LYS A 148 -7.25 12.17 26.51
CA LYS A 148 -8.64 11.78 26.77
C LYS A 148 -8.79 11.43 28.24
N GLU A 149 -9.39 12.36 28.99
CA GLU A 149 -9.72 12.11 30.40
C GLU A 149 -10.54 10.81 30.54
N HIS A 150 -10.12 9.95 31.46
CA HIS A 150 -10.76 8.66 31.76
C HIS A 150 -10.76 7.60 30.65
N ALA A 151 -10.01 7.78 29.56
CA ALA A 151 -9.81 6.71 28.58
C ALA A 151 -8.69 5.77 29.05
N SER A 152 -8.98 4.48 29.18
CA SER A 152 -7.94 3.46 29.34
C SER A 152 -7.34 3.11 27.98
N MET A 153 -6.09 2.65 27.98
CA MET A 153 -5.54 1.94 26.83
C MET A 153 -6.43 0.73 26.55
N VAL A 154 -7.10 0.71 25.39
CA VAL A 154 -7.87 -0.45 24.91
C VAL A 154 -6.91 -1.49 24.35
N ASP A 155 -7.28 -2.77 24.45
CA ASP A 155 -6.53 -3.87 23.86
C ASP A 155 -6.31 -3.64 22.35
N VAL A 156 -5.07 -3.89 21.95
CA VAL A 156 -4.64 -3.73 20.56
C VAL A 156 -5.41 -4.71 19.69
N GLN A 157 -6.10 -4.16 18.70
CA GLN A 157 -6.90 -4.95 17.77
C GLN A 157 -5.98 -5.89 16.99
N ALA A 158 -6.34 -7.16 16.86
CA ALA A 158 -5.59 -8.05 15.98
C ALA A 158 -5.77 -7.61 14.52
N ALA A 159 -4.68 -7.69 13.75
CA ALA A 159 -4.77 -7.49 12.31
C ALA A 159 -5.75 -8.51 11.71
N PRO A 160 -6.68 -8.09 10.83
CA PRO A 160 -7.55 -9.02 10.11
C PRO A 160 -6.71 -10.10 9.40
N PRO A 161 -7.15 -11.36 9.33
CA PRO A 161 -6.41 -12.41 8.61
C PRO A 161 -6.18 -12.03 7.15
N MET A 162 -5.13 -12.59 6.53
CA MET A 162 -4.89 -12.37 5.10
C MET A 162 -5.89 -13.28 4.40
N ASP A 163 -6.67 -12.74 3.48
CA ASP A 163 -7.37 -13.59 2.52
C ASP A 163 -6.34 -14.11 1.50
N GLY A 164 -6.33 -15.42 1.26
CA GLY A 164 -5.33 -16.11 0.44
C GLY A 164 -4.22 -16.74 1.26
N ALA A 165 -3.94 -18.02 0.99
CA ALA A 165 -2.85 -18.75 1.61
C ALA A 165 -1.52 -18.18 1.12
N TRP A 166 -0.98 -17.21 1.86
CA TRP A 166 0.42 -16.85 1.76
C TRP A 166 1.24 -18.05 2.19
N HIS A 167 2.05 -18.58 1.26
CA HIS A 167 3.14 -19.47 1.65
C HIS A 167 3.99 -18.74 2.68
N GLN A 168 4.38 -19.46 3.73
CA GLN A 168 5.39 -18.94 4.65
C GLN A 168 6.62 -18.53 3.83
N PRO A 169 7.20 -17.36 4.09
CA PRO A 169 8.31 -16.84 3.31
C PRO A 169 9.42 -17.89 3.27
N ALA A 170 9.76 -18.34 2.07
CA ALA A 170 11.04 -18.98 1.87
C ALA A 170 12.05 -17.85 1.87
N VAL A 171 12.92 -17.79 2.87
CA VAL A 171 14.06 -16.87 2.90
C VAL A 171 14.83 -17.09 1.59
N SER A 172 14.70 -16.15 0.67
CA SER A 172 15.41 -16.12 -0.60
C SER A 172 16.28 -14.88 -0.65
N ASN A 173 17.21 -14.86 -1.61
CA ASN A 173 18.32 -13.93 -1.63
C ASN A 173 17.85 -12.47 -1.59
N VAL A 174 18.58 -11.63 -0.84
CA VAL A 174 18.28 -10.20 -0.72
C VAL A 174 18.45 -9.52 -2.08
N VAL A 175 17.38 -8.94 -2.60
CA VAL A 175 17.44 -8.06 -3.79
C VAL A 175 18.02 -6.70 -3.38
N ALA A 176 19.13 -6.29 -4.00
CA ALA A 176 19.66 -4.94 -3.79
C ALA A 176 18.78 -3.92 -4.51
N LEU A 177 18.11 -3.05 -3.74
CA LEU A 177 17.40 -1.89 -4.26
C LEU A 177 18.31 -0.66 -4.30
N GLU A 178 18.33 0.04 -5.43
CA GLU A 178 19.04 1.32 -5.57
C GLU A 178 18.17 2.47 -5.05
N LEU A 179 18.06 2.58 -3.72
CA LEU A 179 17.32 3.66 -3.06
C LEU A 179 18.25 4.84 -2.75
N GLU A 180 17.88 6.03 -3.23
CA GLU A 180 18.63 7.26 -2.96
C GLU A 180 18.09 7.93 -1.70
N LEU A 181 18.89 7.97 -0.63
CA LEU A 181 18.53 8.72 0.57
C LEU A 181 18.74 10.22 0.37
N ARG A 182 17.69 10.98 0.64
CA ARG A 182 17.70 12.45 0.67
C ARG A 182 17.20 12.95 2.02
N LYS A 183 17.27 14.26 2.24
CA LYS A 183 16.90 14.89 3.53
C LYS A 183 15.45 14.61 3.96
N ILE A 184 14.55 14.42 3.00
CA ILE A 184 13.10 14.30 3.24
C ILE A 184 12.59 12.85 3.12
N GLY A 185 13.47 11.87 3.09
CA GLY A 185 13.14 10.46 2.87
C GLY A 185 13.99 9.85 1.75
N PHE A 186 13.52 8.75 1.18
CA PHE A 186 14.24 8.06 0.12
C PHE A 186 13.49 8.14 -1.22
N PHE A 187 14.23 7.89 -2.29
CA PHE A 187 13.76 8.01 -3.66
C PHE A 187 14.07 6.75 -4.45
N LEU A 188 13.12 6.32 -5.27
CA LEU A 188 13.32 5.35 -6.35
C LEU A 188 13.39 6.14 -7.66
N GLY A 189 14.58 6.23 -8.25
CA GLY A 189 14.80 7.14 -9.38
C GLY A 189 14.54 8.61 -9.00
N GLN A 190 13.51 9.22 -9.58
CA GLN A 190 13.11 10.61 -9.25
C GLN A 190 11.87 10.70 -8.36
N GLU A 191 11.24 9.57 -8.05
CA GLU A 191 10.02 9.54 -7.24
C GLU A 191 10.37 9.43 -5.77
N ARG A 192 9.80 10.33 -4.96
CA ARG A 192 9.86 10.19 -3.50
C ARG A 192 9.02 8.99 -3.10
N SER A 193 9.62 8.09 -2.34
CA SER A 193 9.00 6.82 -1.96
C SER A 193 8.95 6.63 -0.45
N PHE A 194 8.08 5.73 -0.02
CA PHE A 194 7.95 5.33 1.37
C PHE A 194 7.50 3.86 1.44
N PHE A 195 7.78 3.22 2.57
CA PHE A 195 7.25 1.90 2.87
C PHE A 195 5.94 2.04 3.66
N LEU A 196 4.92 1.32 3.22
CA LEU A 196 3.64 1.20 3.89
C LEU A 196 3.52 -0.20 4.50
N PRO A 197 3.32 -0.35 5.82
CA PRO A 197 2.99 -1.63 6.41
C PRO A 197 1.68 -2.16 5.79
N ILE A 198 1.69 -3.40 5.31
CA ILE A 198 0.53 -4.00 4.62
C ILE A 198 -0.67 -4.10 5.56
N HIS A 199 -0.43 -4.18 6.87
CA HIS A 199 -1.49 -4.11 7.89
C HIS A 199 -2.37 -2.87 7.76
N VAL A 200 -1.84 -1.71 7.33
CA VAL A 200 -2.65 -0.49 7.13
C VAL A 200 -3.79 -0.76 6.16
N LEU A 201 -3.49 -1.41 5.03
CA LEU A 201 -4.51 -1.73 4.02
C LEU A 201 -5.52 -2.75 4.54
N ARG A 202 -5.11 -3.65 5.45
CA ARG A 202 -6.00 -4.67 6.03
C ARG A 202 -6.99 -4.07 7.04
N TYR A 203 -6.51 -3.20 7.94
CA TYR A 203 -7.40 -2.44 8.82
C TYR A 203 -8.33 -1.53 8.01
N LEU A 204 -7.80 -0.89 6.96
CA LEU A 204 -8.61 -0.07 6.07
C LEU A 204 -9.72 -0.90 5.40
N SER A 205 -9.40 -2.05 4.79
CA SER A 205 -10.42 -2.91 4.17
C SER A 205 -11.51 -3.33 5.15
N LYS A 206 -11.14 -3.68 6.38
CA LYS A 206 -12.11 -4.00 7.46
C LYS A 206 -13.03 -2.81 7.75
N GLU A 207 -12.49 -1.59 7.84
CA GLU A 207 -13.26 -0.37 8.12
C GLU A 207 -14.17 0.08 6.97
N LEU A 208 -13.84 -0.33 5.75
CA LEU A 208 -14.60 -0.04 4.53
C LEU A 208 -15.68 -1.09 4.23
N ASN A 209 -15.56 -2.29 4.80
CA ASN A 209 -16.51 -3.37 4.54
C ASN A 209 -17.95 -2.94 4.88
N GLY A 210 -18.88 -3.21 3.94
CA GLY A 210 -20.29 -2.87 4.04
C GLY A 210 -20.62 -1.39 3.82
N ARG A 211 -19.64 -0.54 3.50
CA ARG A 211 -19.91 0.85 3.11
C ARG A 211 -20.35 0.92 1.64
N PRO A 212 -21.38 1.70 1.33
CA PRO A 212 -21.85 1.83 -0.05
C PRO A 212 -20.86 2.62 -0.91
N ILE A 213 -20.65 2.14 -2.13
CA ILE A 213 -19.90 2.82 -3.18
C ILE A 213 -20.83 3.29 -4.29
N SER A 214 -20.47 4.41 -4.92
CA SER A 214 -21.11 4.90 -6.13
C SER A 214 -20.84 3.96 -7.31
N ALA A 215 -21.80 3.86 -8.24
CA ALA A 215 -21.67 3.00 -9.41
C ALA A 215 -20.44 3.35 -10.28
N LEU A 216 -19.52 2.41 -10.44
CA LEU A 216 -18.32 2.53 -11.28
C LEU A 216 -18.62 2.09 -12.71
N GLN A 217 -19.14 3.01 -13.54
CA GLN A 217 -19.57 2.68 -14.90
C GLN A 217 -18.43 2.27 -15.84
N SER A 218 -17.21 2.80 -15.65
CA SER A 218 -16.06 2.59 -16.53
C SER A 218 -15.09 1.51 -16.04
N PHE A 219 -15.30 0.96 -14.85
CA PHE A 219 -14.40 -0.01 -14.23
C PHE A 219 -15.20 -1.13 -13.58
N GLN A 220 -15.10 -2.32 -14.14
CA GLN A 220 -15.78 -3.50 -13.64
C GLN A 220 -14.79 -4.65 -13.60
N ILE A 221 -14.68 -5.26 -12.42
CA ILE A 221 -14.01 -6.53 -12.23
C ILE A 221 -15.12 -7.51 -11.84
N SER A 222 -15.43 -8.45 -12.73
CA SER A 222 -16.36 -9.52 -12.39
C SER A 222 -15.61 -10.62 -11.64
N GLY A 223 -16.16 -11.05 -10.50
CA GLY A 223 -15.59 -12.13 -9.70
C GLY A 223 -16.30 -13.46 -9.91
N GLY A 224 -15.56 -14.56 -9.92
CA GLY A 224 -16.13 -15.91 -9.79
C GLY A 224 -16.45 -16.34 -8.35
N SER A 225 -16.08 -15.52 -7.35
CA SER A 225 -16.14 -15.85 -5.92
C SER A 225 -16.67 -14.67 -5.10
N SER A 226 -17.10 -14.93 -3.86
CA SER A 226 -17.53 -13.90 -2.88
C SER A 226 -16.41 -12.97 -2.40
N SER A 227 -15.17 -13.18 -2.86
CA SER A 227 -13.99 -12.40 -2.45
C SER A 227 -13.77 -11.12 -3.25
N VAL A 228 -14.55 -10.89 -4.31
CA VAL A 228 -14.57 -9.62 -5.06
C VAL A 228 -15.77 -8.81 -4.57
N ASP A 229 -15.55 -8.05 -3.50
CA ASP A 229 -16.53 -7.14 -2.92
C ASP A 229 -16.27 -5.68 -3.34
N ASP A 230 -17.14 -4.77 -2.89
CA ASP A 230 -17.04 -3.34 -3.18
C ASP A 230 -15.73 -2.72 -2.67
N VAL A 231 -15.16 -3.26 -1.59
CA VAL A 231 -13.87 -2.81 -1.06
C VAL A 231 -12.74 -3.20 -2.02
N PHE A 232 -12.72 -4.45 -2.48
CA PHE A 232 -11.77 -4.91 -3.48
C PHE A 232 -11.87 -4.06 -4.76
N VAL A 233 -13.09 -3.91 -5.28
CA VAL A 233 -13.33 -3.18 -6.54
C VAL A 233 -12.94 -1.71 -6.41
N SER A 234 -13.28 -1.04 -5.30
CA SER A 234 -12.90 0.36 -5.06
C SER A 234 -11.39 0.54 -4.95
N MET A 235 -10.68 -0.34 -4.24
CA MET A 235 -9.22 -0.32 -4.15
C MET A 235 -8.54 -0.58 -5.50
N ALA A 236 -9.02 -1.56 -6.26
CA ALA A 236 -8.54 -1.85 -7.60
C ALA A 236 -8.79 -0.67 -8.56
N HIS A 237 -9.97 -0.06 -8.49
CA HIS A 237 -10.29 1.13 -9.29
C HIS A 237 -9.35 2.30 -8.95
N GLY A 238 -9.14 2.57 -7.66
CA GLY A 238 -8.23 3.61 -7.20
C GLY A 238 -6.82 3.42 -7.75
N MET A 239 -6.31 2.19 -7.73
CA MET A 239 -4.97 1.91 -8.24
C MET A 239 -4.89 1.92 -9.77
N ALA A 240 -5.94 1.54 -10.48
CA ALA A 240 -6.01 1.67 -11.92
C ALA A 240 -5.94 3.15 -12.36
N VAL A 241 -6.65 4.04 -11.66
CA VAL A 241 -6.61 5.48 -11.91
C VAL A 241 -5.26 6.09 -11.53
N ALA A 242 -4.70 5.70 -10.38
CA ALA A 242 -3.36 6.15 -9.97
C ALA A 242 -2.29 5.75 -11.00
N PHE A 243 -2.37 4.51 -11.52
CA PHE A 243 -1.49 4.07 -12.60
C PHE A 243 -1.70 4.90 -13.87
N ASP A 244 -2.94 5.12 -14.28
CA ASP A 244 -3.27 5.91 -15.49
C ASP A 244 -2.77 7.36 -15.41
N ARG A 245 -2.68 7.93 -14.22
CA ARG A 245 -2.09 9.26 -13.98
C ARG A 245 -0.58 9.28 -13.90
N SER A 246 0.05 8.12 -13.69
CA SER A 246 1.51 8.03 -13.64
C SER A 246 2.15 8.14 -15.02
N ASP A 247 3.39 8.62 -15.08
CA ASP A 247 4.20 8.67 -16.30
C ASP A 247 4.89 7.32 -16.62
N PHE A 248 4.53 6.23 -15.91
CA PHE A 248 5.19 4.94 -16.06
C PHE A 248 4.96 4.35 -17.48
N PRO A 249 6.02 4.14 -18.29
CA PRO A 249 5.86 3.67 -19.65
C PRO A 249 5.47 2.19 -19.71
N VAL A 250 4.57 1.83 -20.63
CA VAL A 250 4.23 0.43 -20.93
C VAL A 250 4.32 0.25 -22.43
N TYR A 251 5.42 -0.34 -22.89
CA TYR A 251 5.67 -0.64 -24.29
C TYR A 251 5.73 -2.16 -24.48
N LEU A 252 4.78 -2.70 -25.25
CA LEU A 252 4.64 -4.13 -25.47
C LEU A 252 4.75 -4.45 -26.96
N ARG A 253 5.70 -5.30 -27.33
CA ARG A 253 5.88 -5.83 -28.69
C ARG A 253 5.64 -7.34 -28.74
N THR A 254 6.00 -8.04 -27.67
CA THR A 254 5.90 -9.47 -27.46
C THR A 254 5.45 -9.75 -26.02
N SER A 255 4.92 -10.93 -25.73
CA SER A 255 4.52 -11.28 -24.36
C SER A 255 5.68 -11.24 -23.36
N SER A 256 6.91 -11.53 -23.79
CA SER A 256 8.10 -11.47 -22.93
C SER A 256 8.42 -10.07 -22.40
N ASP A 257 7.93 -9.01 -23.06
CA ASP A 257 8.16 -7.62 -22.61
C ASP A 257 7.48 -7.34 -21.27
N TRP A 258 6.45 -8.10 -20.91
CA TRP A 258 5.81 -8.00 -19.60
C TRP A 258 6.78 -8.27 -18.44
N GLN A 259 7.74 -9.19 -18.60
CA GLN A 259 8.57 -9.65 -17.46
C GLN A 259 9.32 -8.50 -16.79
N GLY A 260 10.01 -7.65 -17.55
CA GLY A 260 10.75 -6.51 -16.99
C GLY A 260 9.83 -5.46 -16.38
N ILE A 261 8.69 -5.21 -17.02
CA ILE A 261 7.67 -4.26 -16.56
C ILE A 261 7.05 -4.70 -15.23
N LEU A 262 6.70 -5.99 -15.10
CA LEU A 262 6.11 -6.56 -13.89
C LEU A 262 7.14 -6.66 -12.75
N ASP A 263 8.41 -6.95 -13.08
CA ASP A 263 9.52 -6.95 -12.12
C ASP A 263 9.70 -5.56 -11.48
N GLU A 264 9.81 -4.53 -12.32
CA GLU A 264 9.96 -3.15 -11.87
C GLU A 264 8.74 -2.65 -11.09
N ARG A 265 7.53 -2.98 -11.58
CA ARG A 265 6.30 -2.40 -11.04
C ARG A 265 5.79 -3.09 -9.78
N PHE A 266 6.07 -4.38 -9.59
CA PHE A 266 5.52 -5.14 -8.47
C PHE A 266 6.61 -5.79 -7.61
N HIS A 267 7.46 -6.62 -8.21
CA HIS A 267 8.43 -7.42 -7.49
C HIS A 267 9.40 -6.55 -6.68
N ARG A 268 10.04 -5.56 -7.34
CA ARG A 268 10.99 -4.63 -6.71
C ARG A 268 10.35 -3.62 -5.73
N ARG A 269 9.03 -3.68 -5.55
CA ARG A 269 8.28 -2.78 -4.67
C ARG A 269 7.65 -3.50 -3.49
N GLY A 270 7.83 -4.81 -3.34
CA GLY A 270 7.17 -5.53 -2.25
C GLY A 270 5.69 -5.78 -2.49
N TRP A 271 5.22 -5.67 -3.75
CA TRP A 271 3.82 -5.90 -4.11
C TRP A 271 3.56 -7.36 -4.51
N GLY A 272 4.56 -8.24 -4.40
CA GLY A 272 4.48 -9.64 -4.81
C GLY A 272 4.91 -9.89 -6.25
N THR A 273 4.58 -11.08 -6.76
CA THR A 273 4.95 -11.54 -8.11
C THR A 273 3.73 -11.66 -9.01
N VAL A 274 3.93 -11.35 -10.29
CA VAL A 274 2.92 -11.55 -11.34
C VAL A 274 3.53 -12.35 -12.48
N ASN A 275 2.89 -13.46 -12.85
CA ASN A 275 3.26 -14.28 -13.98
C ASN A 275 2.25 -14.11 -15.12
N VAL A 276 2.74 -14.04 -16.36
CA VAL A 276 1.87 -14.01 -17.56
C VAL A 276 1.68 -15.46 -18.01
N LEU A 277 0.45 -15.96 -17.90
CA LEU A 277 0.10 -17.32 -18.32
C LEU A 277 -0.34 -17.38 -19.79
N GLN A 278 -0.99 -16.32 -20.27
CA GLN A 278 -1.48 -16.16 -21.65
C GLN A 278 -1.37 -14.70 -22.06
N SER A 279 -1.20 -14.44 -23.36
CA SER A 279 -1.10 -13.08 -23.89
C SER A 279 -1.75 -12.94 -25.25
N ILE A 280 -2.54 -11.87 -25.43
CA ILE A 280 -3.10 -11.55 -26.75
C ILE A 280 -2.02 -11.24 -27.80
N LEU A 281 -0.79 -10.94 -27.37
CA LEU A 281 0.36 -10.75 -28.25
C LEU A 281 0.86 -12.07 -28.86
N ASP A 282 0.55 -13.20 -28.21
CA ASP A 282 0.88 -14.56 -28.66
C ASP A 282 -0.31 -15.21 -29.39
N HIS A 283 -1.29 -14.40 -29.81
CA HIS A 283 -2.53 -14.83 -30.46
C HIS A 283 -3.52 -15.59 -29.54
N ASP A 284 -3.36 -15.50 -28.22
CA ASP A 284 -4.37 -15.99 -27.29
C ASP A 284 -5.65 -15.13 -27.32
N ALA A 285 -6.77 -15.72 -26.90
CA ALA A 285 -8.06 -15.02 -26.81
C ALA A 285 -8.12 -13.98 -25.68
N ALA A 286 -7.20 -14.05 -24.71
CA ALA A 286 -7.14 -13.21 -23.54
C ALA A 286 -5.69 -13.04 -23.06
N THR A 287 -5.44 -12.03 -22.24
CA THR A 287 -4.25 -11.98 -21.40
C THR A 287 -4.61 -12.49 -20.01
N VAL A 288 -3.85 -13.44 -19.49
CA VAL A 288 -4.12 -14.04 -18.17
C VAL A 288 -2.89 -13.84 -17.29
N PHE A 289 -3.09 -13.20 -16.14
CA PHE A 289 -2.08 -12.99 -15.12
C PHE A 289 -2.37 -13.89 -13.91
N GLU A 290 -1.35 -14.58 -13.43
CA GLU A 290 -1.35 -15.18 -12.10
C GLU A 290 -0.68 -14.20 -11.13
N VAL A 291 -1.40 -13.81 -10.09
CA VAL A 291 -0.98 -12.81 -9.11
C VAL A 291 -0.82 -13.47 -7.74
N ALA A 292 0.41 -13.50 -7.25
CA ALA A 292 0.71 -13.76 -5.85
C ALA A 292 1.10 -12.43 -5.22
N SER A 293 0.11 -11.70 -4.65
CA SER A 293 0.33 -10.37 -4.05
C SER A 293 -0.36 -10.19 -2.70
N PRO A 294 0.32 -9.66 -1.66
CA PRO A 294 -0.30 -9.41 -0.36
C PRO A 294 -1.30 -8.23 -0.40
N ILE A 295 -1.40 -7.57 -1.55
CA ILE A 295 -2.30 -6.45 -1.85
C ILE A 295 -2.98 -6.68 -3.20
N PRO A 296 -3.71 -7.80 -3.38
CA PRO A 296 -4.13 -8.27 -4.70
C PRO A 296 -5.08 -7.30 -5.42
N ALA A 297 -5.88 -6.52 -4.67
CA ALA A 297 -6.73 -5.48 -5.24
C ALA A 297 -5.91 -4.39 -5.96
N LEU A 298 -4.84 -3.91 -5.32
CA LEU A 298 -3.99 -2.86 -5.87
C LEU A 298 -3.22 -3.39 -7.09
N VAL A 299 -2.68 -4.61 -7.02
CA VAL A 299 -2.00 -5.23 -8.17
C VAL A 299 -2.96 -5.45 -9.33
N ALA A 300 -4.17 -5.96 -9.08
CA ALA A 300 -5.18 -6.12 -10.12
C ALA A 300 -5.55 -4.79 -10.78
N GLY A 301 -5.75 -3.73 -9.99
CA GLY A 301 -5.99 -2.38 -10.48
C GLY A 301 -4.86 -1.84 -11.36
N ALA A 302 -3.62 -1.94 -10.88
CA ALA A 302 -2.44 -1.52 -11.64
C ALA A 302 -2.31 -2.32 -12.95
N LEU A 303 -2.49 -3.64 -12.92
CA LEU A 303 -2.47 -4.49 -14.12
C LEU A 303 -3.52 -4.05 -15.14
N VAL A 304 -4.73 -3.69 -14.71
CA VAL A 304 -5.76 -3.18 -15.62
C VAL A 304 -5.29 -1.90 -16.30
N GLY A 305 -4.77 -0.94 -15.54
CA GLY A 305 -4.21 0.30 -16.09
C GLY A 305 -3.05 0.04 -17.05
N MET A 306 -2.13 -0.85 -16.69
CA MET A 306 -0.97 -1.25 -17.50
C MET A 306 -1.41 -1.88 -18.82
N TRP A 307 -2.34 -2.84 -18.76
CA TRP A 307 -2.85 -3.52 -19.95
C TRP A 307 -3.56 -2.56 -20.89
N GLN A 308 -4.41 -1.68 -20.35
CA GLN A 308 -5.13 -0.69 -21.15
C GLN A 308 -4.17 0.31 -21.81
N ARG A 309 -3.15 0.78 -21.08
CA ARG A 309 -2.09 1.65 -21.61
C ARG A 309 -1.25 0.96 -22.69
N GLY A 310 -0.79 -0.26 -22.43
CA GLY A 310 0.08 -1.01 -23.33
C GLY A 310 -0.59 -1.41 -24.65
N HIS A 311 -1.90 -1.66 -24.62
CA HIS A 311 -2.65 -2.06 -25.82
C HIS A 311 -3.47 -0.92 -26.46
N GLY A 312 -3.71 0.18 -25.74
CA GLY A 312 -4.61 1.25 -26.20
C GLY A 312 -6.08 0.80 -26.31
N LEU A 313 -6.49 -0.19 -25.50
CA LEU A 313 -7.80 -0.83 -25.56
C LEU A 313 -8.48 -0.82 -24.19
N ARG A 314 -9.81 -0.95 -24.17
CA ARG A 314 -10.55 -1.27 -22.95
C ARG A 314 -10.63 -2.77 -22.73
N ALA A 315 -10.62 -3.17 -21.47
CA ALA A 315 -10.66 -4.57 -21.05
C ALA A 315 -11.98 -4.91 -20.36
N ASN A 316 -12.55 -6.08 -20.69
CA ASN A 316 -13.42 -6.81 -19.80
C ASN A 316 -12.53 -7.62 -18.85
N VAL A 317 -12.71 -7.42 -17.55
CA VAL A 317 -11.82 -7.97 -16.52
C VAL A 317 -12.58 -8.99 -15.67
N TYR A 318 -12.03 -10.20 -15.59
CA TYR A 318 -12.54 -11.27 -14.74
C TYR A 318 -11.47 -11.71 -13.76
N LEU A 319 -11.84 -11.87 -12.49
CA LEU A 319 -10.95 -12.26 -11.40
C LEU A 319 -11.50 -13.50 -10.68
N GLN A 320 -10.61 -14.43 -10.40
CA GLN A 320 -10.90 -15.58 -9.54
C GLN A 320 -9.72 -15.81 -8.58
N PHE A 321 -9.99 -16.41 -7.43
CA PHE A 321 -8.96 -16.79 -6.47
C PHE A 321 -8.83 -18.32 -6.45
N GLU A 322 -7.62 -18.81 -6.67
CA GLU A 322 -7.27 -20.24 -6.74
C GLU A 322 -5.98 -20.46 -5.95
N ASP A 323 -5.99 -21.40 -4.99
CA ASP A 323 -4.81 -21.78 -4.20
C ASP A 323 -4.01 -20.60 -3.58
N GLY A 324 -4.72 -19.57 -3.12
CA GLY A 324 -4.10 -18.38 -2.52
C GLY A 324 -3.55 -17.36 -3.50
N LYS A 325 -3.75 -17.57 -4.80
CA LYS A 325 -3.39 -16.63 -5.88
C LYS A 325 -4.62 -16.07 -6.57
N ALA A 326 -4.47 -14.88 -7.15
CA ALA A 326 -5.48 -14.25 -7.98
C ALA A 326 -5.19 -14.54 -9.47
N ILE A 327 -6.17 -15.09 -10.20
CA ILE A 327 -6.09 -15.26 -11.65
C ILE A 327 -6.92 -14.16 -12.31
N LEU A 328 -6.22 -13.22 -12.95
CA LEU A 328 -6.80 -12.06 -13.59
C LEU A 328 -6.82 -12.24 -15.10
N THR A 329 -8.01 -12.38 -15.67
CA THR A 329 -8.22 -12.55 -17.11
C THR A 329 -8.72 -11.25 -17.73
N MET A 330 -8.00 -10.76 -18.74
CA MET A 330 -8.35 -9.55 -19.49
C MET A 330 -8.65 -9.88 -20.95
N LYS A 331 -9.86 -9.52 -21.38
CA LYS A 331 -10.31 -9.67 -22.76
C LYS A 331 -10.57 -8.29 -23.35
N LYS A 332 -10.29 -8.11 -24.64
CA LYS A 332 -10.69 -6.89 -25.36
C LYS A 332 -12.19 -6.68 -25.22
N GLN A 333 -12.59 -5.48 -24.81
CA GLN A 333 -14.00 -5.10 -24.85
C GLN A 333 -14.41 -4.88 -26.31
N THR A 334 -15.27 -5.76 -26.85
CA THR A 334 -15.93 -5.56 -28.13
C THR A 334 -17.12 -4.62 -27.94
N VAL A 335 -17.12 -3.52 -28.70
CA VAL A 335 -18.31 -2.67 -28.82
C VAL A 335 -19.13 -3.24 -29.96
N ASP A 336 -20.22 -3.94 -29.64
CA ASP A 336 -21.19 -4.32 -30.66
C ASP A 336 -21.92 -3.06 -31.11
N TYR A 337 -21.63 -2.61 -32.33
CA TYR A 337 -22.47 -1.62 -32.99
C TYR A 337 -23.75 -2.32 -33.41
N GLU A 338 -24.81 -2.19 -32.60
CA GLU A 338 -26.17 -2.44 -33.09
C GLU A 338 -26.44 -1.46 -34.24
N VAL A 339 -26.27 -1.95 -35.47
CA VAL A 339 -26.79 -1.27 -36.64
C VAL A 339 -28.31 -1.37 -36.52
N LYS A 340 -28.96 -0.29 -36.07
CA LYS A 340 -30.41 -0.15 -36.21
C LYS A 340 -30.74 -0.19 -37.69
N SER A 341 -31.22 -1.34 -38.15
CA SER A 341 -31.79 -1.58 -39.48
C SER A 341 -33.12 -0.88 -39.67
#